data_AF-A0A257Y4U7-F1
#
_entry.id   AF-A0A257Y4U7-F1
#
_cell.length_a   1.000
_cell.length_b   1.000
_cell.length_c   1.000
_cell.angle_alpha   90.00
_cell.angle_beta   90.00
_cell.angle_gamma   90.00
#
_symmetry.space_group_name_H-M   'P 1'
#
loop_
_entity.id
_entity.type
_entity.pdbx_description
1 polymer ?
#
loop_
_entity_poly.entity_id
_entity_poly.type
_entity_poly.pdbx_seq_one_letter_code
_entity_poly.pdbx_strand_id
1 'polypeptide(L)' 'MAEAPQRVVIIGAGQAGGQTAYSLRLGGYAGEITLIGDEPQPPYQRPPLSKAYFKGELEADRLYLKPLDY' A
#
# COMPACT_ATOMS: atom_id res chain seq x y z
N MET A 1 2.14 17.79 23.74
CA MET A 1 1.77 17.17 22.45
C MET A 1 0.77 16.08 22.76
N ALA A 2 -0.32 15.96 21.99
CA ALA A 2 -1.28 14.89 22.20
C ALA A 2 -0.59 13.53 21.96
N GLU A 3 -0.95 12.53 22.76
CA GLU A 3 -0.49 11.16 22.55
C GLU A 3 -0.95 10.66 21.18
N ALA A 4 -0.07 9.95 20.46
CA ALA A 4 -0.44 9.38 19.17
C ALA A 4 -1.54 8.32 19.36
N PRO A 5 -2.51 8.21 18.44
CA PRO A 5 -3.57 7.23 18.56
C PRO A 5 -2.99 5.83 18.58
N GLN A 6 -3.51 4.95 19.44
CA GLN A 6 -3.04 3.57 19.53
C GLN A 6 -3.38 2.74 18.27
N ARG A 7 -4.36 3.20 17.46
CA ARG A 7 -4.78 2.54 16.22
C ARG A 7 -5.05 3.55 15.11
N VAL A 8 -4.70 3.19 13.87
CA VAL A 8 -5.02 3.91 12.63
C VAL A 8 -5.71 2.95 11.67
N VAL A 9 -6.87 3.36 11.14
CA VAL A 9 -7.59 2.64 10.09
C VAL A 9 -7.55 3.45 8.81
N ILE A 10 -7.13 2.82 7.71
CA ILE A 10 -7.01 3.43 6.39
C ILE A 10 -8.02 2.74 5.47
N ILE A 11 -8.97 3.50 4.93
CA ILE A 11 -9.94 3.01 3.95
C ILE A 11 -9.43 3.32 2.54
N GLY A 12 -9.18 2.26 1.78
CA GLY A 12 -8.65 2.30 0.42
C GLY A 12 -7.21 1.79 0.32
N ALA A 13 -7.05 0.53 -0.08
CA ALA A 13 -5.75 -0.13 -0.30
C ALA A 13 -5.10 0.20 -1.68
N GLY A 14 -5.31 1.41 -2.19
CA GLY A 14 -4.68 1.89 -3.42
C GLY A 14 -3.28 2.49 -3.18
N GLN A 15 -2.83 3.30 -4.13
CA GLN A 15 -1.53 4.00 -4.05
C GLN A 15 -1.38 4.82 -2.77
N ALA A 16 -2.37 5.66 -2.48
CA ALA A 16 -2.35 6.53 -1.31
C ALA A 16 -2.32 5.71 -0.01
N GLY A 17 -3.27 4.79 0.18
CA GLY A 17 -3.37 4.02 1.42
C GLY A 17 -2.17 3.12 1.69
N GLY A 18 -1.65 2.44 0.66
CA GLY A 18 -0.42 1.65 0.77
C GLY A 18 0.78 2.50 1.17
N GLN A 19 0.96 3.66 0.54
CA GLN A 19 2.05 4.58 0.87
C GLN A 19 1.88 5.21 2.26
N THR A 20 0.65 5.52 2.69
CA THR A 20 0.36 6.02 4.03
C THR A 20 0.74 5.00 5.10
N ALA A 21 0.31 3.74 4.94
CA ALA A 21 0.65 2.67 5.87
C ALA A 21 2.17 2.49 5.99
N TYR A 22 2.87 2.46 4.84
CA TYR A 22 4.32 2.38 4.81
C TYR A 22 5.00 3.59 5.50
N SER A 23 4.53 4.79 5.21
CA SER A 23 5.13 6.03 5.73
C SER A 23 4.90 6.18 7.23
N LEU A 24 3.75 5.73 7.76
CA LEU A 24 3.50 5.65 9.20
C LEU A 24 4.56 4.76 9.87
N ARG A 25 4.80 3.57 9.31
CA ARG A 25 5.79 2.66 9.88
C ARG A 25 7.21 3.23 9.81
N LEU A 26 7.59 3.77 8.67
CA LEU A 26 8.88 4.42 8.46
C LEU A 26 9.08 5.62 9.41
N GLY A 27 8.00 6.36 9.69
CA GLY A 27 7.97 7.48 10.63
C GLY A 27 7.93 7.07 12.11
N GLY A 28 8.05 5.77 12.42
CA GLY A 28 8.12 5.29 13.80
C GLY A 28 6.77 5.09 14.49
N TYR A 29 5.65 5.18 13.78
CA TYR A 29 4.34 4.86 14.35
C TYR A 29 4.30 3.39 14.78
N ALA A 30 4.18 3.15 16.09
CA ALA A 30 4.22 1.82 16.68
C ALA A 30 2.83 1.21 16.96
N GLY A 31 1.77 2.00 16.78
CA GLY A 31 0.40 1.53 16.97
C GLY A 31 -0.07 0.60 15.86
N GLU A 32 -1.29 0.09 16.02
CA GLU A 32 -1.92 -0.81 15.06
C GLU A 32 -2.30 -0.07 13.78
N ILE A 33 -1.96 -0.62 12.61
CA ILE A 33 -2.39 -0.09 11.31
C ILE A 33 -3.28 -1.14 10.65
N THR A 34 -4.53 -0.79 10.40
CA THR A 34 -5.44 -1.59 9.57
C THR A 34 -5.66 -0.91 8.23
N LEU A 35 -5.31 -1.59 7.14
CA LEU A 35 -5.56 -1.13 5.77
C LEU A 35 -6.69 -1.95 5.16
N ILE A 36 -7.79 -1.30 4.78
CA ILE A 36 -8.97 -1.95 4.23
C ILE A 36 -9.04 -1.64 2.73
N GLY A 37 -9.07 -2.68 1.91
CA GLY A 37 -9.29 -2.60 0.47
C GLY A 37 -10.45 -3.49 0.03
N ASP A 38 -11.12 -3.10 -1.04
CA ASP A 38 -12.18 -3.90 -1.68
C ASP A 38 -11.59 -4.93 -2.67
N GLU A 39 -10.37 -4.68 -3.16
CA GLU A 39 -9.66 -5.58 -4.06
C GLU A 39 -8.88 -6.64 -3.25
N PRO A 40 -8.83 -7.92 -3.70
CA PRO A 40 -8.11 -8.98 -3.00
C PRO A 40 -6.58 -8.88 -3.13
N GLN A 41 -6.11 -7.96 -3.99
CA GLN A 41 -4.69 -7.78 -4.27
C GLN A 41 -4.06 -6.79 -3.28
N PRO A 42 -2.80 -7.01 -2.87
CA PRO A 42 -2.01 -6.02 -2.15
C PRO A 42 -1.90 -4.69 -2.92
N PRO A 43 -1.65 -3.56 -2.25
CA PRO A 43 -1.52 -2.26 -2.93
C PRO A 43 -0.52 -2.29 -4.09
N TYR A 44 -0.96 -1.85 -5.26
CA TYR A 44 -0.18 -1.92 -6.50
C TYR A 44 -0.25 -0.63 -7.33
N GLN A 45 0.65 -0.50 -8.31
CA GLN A 45 0.74 0.62 -9.24
C GLN A 45 -0.30 0.49 -10.34
N ARG A 46 -1.22 1.45 -10.39
CA ARG A 46 -2.22 1.56 -11.47
C ARG A 46 -1.63 2.03 -12.82
N PRO A 47 -0.64 2.95 -12.88
CA PRO A 47 -0.16 3.46 -14.18
C PRO A 47 0.40 2.42 -15.16
N PRO A 48 1.12 1.36 -14.73
CA PRO A 48 1.56 0.29 -15.62
C PRO A 48 0.44 -0.56 -16.21
N LEU A 49 -0.74 -0.62 -15.56
CA LEU A 49 -1.86 -1.47 -16.00
C LEU A 49 -2.39 -1.14 -17.40
N SER A 50 -2.21 0.09 -17.87
CA SER A 50 -2.55 0.52 -19.24
C SER A 50 -1.33 0.72 -20.12
N LYS A 51 -0.13 0.32 -19.66
CA LYS A 51 1.16 0.54 -20.31
C LYS A 51 1.98 -0.74 -20.34
N ALA A 52 3.11 -0.79 -19.61
CA ALA A 52 4.06 -1.90 -19.68
C ALA A 52 3.44 -3.24 -19.30
N TYR A 53 2.59 -3.28 -18.26
CA TYR A 53 1.88 -4.52 -17.88
C TYR A 53 0.90 -4.95 -18.97
N PHE A 54 0.14 -4.00 -19.53
CA PHE A 54 -0.79 -4.28 -20.63
C PHE A 54 -0.09 -4.83 -21.87
N LYS A 55 1.17 -4.41 -22.11
CA LYS A 55 2.00 -4.88 -23.22
C LYS A 55 2.74 -6.20 -22.92
N GLY A 56 2.63 -6.74 -21.70
CA GLY A 56 3.38 -7.92 -21.27
C GLY A 56 4.88 -7.67 -21.03
N GLU A 57 5.28 -6.40 -20.86
CA GLU A 57 6.68 -5.99 -20.62
C GLU A 57 7.03 -5.95 -19.12
N LEU A 58 6.04 -6.17 -18.25
CA LEU A 58 6.18 -6.08 -16.80
C LEU A 58 5.36 -7.20 -16.15
N GLU A 59 6.02 -7.96 -15.28
CA GLU A 59 5.40 -9.04 -14.51
C GLU A 59 4.52 -8.50 -13.37
N ALA A 60 3.51 -9.28 -12.98
CA ALA A 60 2.48 -8.85 -12.02
C ALA A 60 3.04 -8.54 -10.62
N ASP A 61 4.05 -9.27 -10.17
CA ASP A 61 4.75 -9.06 -8.91
C ASP A 61 5.42 -7.66 -8.83
N ARG A 62 5.89 -7.14 -9.98
CA ARG A 62 6.48 -5.80 -10.08
C ARG A 62 5.45 -4.68 -10.03
N LEU A 63 4.15 -4.99 -10.06
CA LEU A 63 3.10 -3.99 -9.85
C LEU A 63 2.98 -3.60 -8.38
N TYR A 64 3.29 -4.50 -7.45
CA TYR A 64 3.08 -4.23 -6.03
C TYR A 64 3.93 -3.05 -5.55
N LEU A 65 3.35 -2.24 -4.67
CA LEU A 65 4.05 -1.08 -4.08
C LEU A 65 5.20 -1.50 -3.17
N LYS A 66 5.07 -2.67 -2.56
CA LYS A 66 6.06 -3.31 -1.71
C LYS A 66 6.09 -4.81 -2.02
N PRO A 67 7.25 -5.47 -1.85
CA PRO A 67 7.34 -6.92 -1.91
C PRO A 67 6.39 -7.59 -0.89
N LEU A 68 5.94 -8.81 -1.19
CA LEU A 68 5.05 -9.55 -0.29
C LEU A 68 5.78 -10.16 0.91
N ASP A 69 7.08 -10.31 0.80
CA ASP A 69 8.02 -10.78 1.83
C ASP A 69 8.62 -9.62 2.65
N TYR A 70 8.03 -8.43 2.57
CA TYR A 70 8.45 -7.25 3.33
C TYR A 70 8.23 -7.38 4.84
#